data_AF-A0A437QXH1-F1
#
_entry.id   AF-A0A437QXH1-F1
#
_cell.length_a   1.000
_cell.length_b   1.000
_cell.length_c   1.000
_cell.angle_alpha   90.00
_cell.angle_beta   90.00
_cell.angle_gamma   90.00
#
_symmetry.space_group_name_H-M   'P 1'
#
loop_
_entity.id
_entity.type
_entity.pdbx_description
1 polymer ?
#
loop_
_entity_poly.entity_id
_entity_poly.type
_entity_poly.pdbx_seq_one_letter_code
_entity_poly.pdbx_strand_id
1 'polypeptide(L)'
;MTDTLIFASPIMRTGPEKPASDPWKILVVDDEPDIHAITKIALSDFELDDRRISQLHAYSAKEARSILEENPDIAMLLLDVVMESDGAGLDLVHYIRNVIGNTTMRIVLRTGNPGHAPERRVIAEYDINDYREKSELTTQKLNTVMYTALRSYRDILATEKDKEKLEKLVDTTANLFTKRTPGELAAYAIAQACTLLDPASRQGEQQEKSTENAFMAIVGEDQRISILAASGSFGSLESDTTIDDLPDDLSEDIQVSLAQDRLYHSEGRLVVRMQASENRNYLICIEGVGELRDMDKRLLDMLMRNSVMAFDTMEKANLPPSADIVRIH
;
A
#
# COMPACT_ATOMS: atom_id res chain seq x y z
N MET A 1 -26.36 -28.21 56.20
CA MET A 1 -26.42 -28.03 54.74
C MET A 1 -25.98 -26.60 54.47
N THR A 2 -24.73 -26.41 54.04
CA THR A 2 -24.18 -25.13 53.61
C THR A 2 -23.71 -25.34 52.19
N ASP A 3 -24.53 -24.88 51.26
CA ASP A 3 -24.29 -24.94 49.83
C ASP A 3 -23.20 -23.93 49.48
N THR A 4 -22.06 -24.42 49.00
CA THR A 4 -20.92 -23.56 48.64
C THR A 4 -20.96 -23.37 47.13
N LEU A 5 -21.47 -22.22 46.69
CA LEU A 5 -21.43 -21.81 45.28
C LEU A 5 -19.98 -21.56 44.85
N ILE A 6 -19.45 -22.43 44.00
CA ILE A 6 -18.16 -22.26 43.33
C ILE A 6 -18.42 -21.48 42.03
N PHE A 7 -17.98 -20.23 41.97
CA PHE A 7 -17.97 -19.45 40.72
C PHE A 7 -16.78 -19.90 39.86
N ALA A 8 -17.08 -20.45 38.68
CA ALA A 8 -16.06 -20.71 37.66
C ALA A 8 -15.52 -19.37 37.11
N SER A 9 -14.20 -19.23 37.07
CA SER A 9 -13.54 -18.08 36.46
C SER A 9 -13.89 -17.99 34.97
N PRO A 10 -14.14 -16.78 34.43
CA PRO A 10 -14.51 -16.64 33.03
C PRO A 10 -13.35 -17.09 32.14
N ILE A 11 -13.64 -18.03 31.23
CA ILE A 11 -12.74 -18.42 30.15
C ILE A 11 -12.65 -17.22 29.21
N MET A 12 -11.54 -16.50 29.28
CA MET A 12 -11.22 -15.42 28.35
C MET A 12 -11.01 -16.06 26.97
N ARG A 13 -12.01 -15.93 26.09
CA ARG A 13 -11.90 -16.33 24.69
C ARG A 13 -10.95 -15.35 24.01
N THR A 14 -9.69 -15.75 23.82
CA THR A 14 -8.79 -15.09 22.88
C THR A 14 -9.36 -15.32 21.48
N GLY A 15 -9.93 -14.28 20.87
CA GLY A 15 -10.28 -14.29 19.45
C GLY A 15 -9.02 -14.54 18.59
N PRO A 16 -9.18 -14.86 17.29
CA PRO A 16 -8.05 -15.05 16.41
C PRO A 16 -7.17 -13.79 16.43
N GLU A 17 -5.89 -13.93 16.79
CA GLU A 17 -4.91 -12.85 16.70
C GLU A 17 -4.84 -12.39 15.23
N LYS A 18 -5.18 -11.13 14.97
CA LYS A 18 -4.81 -10.48 13.70
C LYS A 18 -3.30 -10.62 13.54
N PRO A 19 -2.78 -10.88 12.33
CA PRO A 19 -1.34 -10.85 12.09
C PRO A 19 -0.80 -9.50 12.56
N ALA A 20 0.20 -9.53 13.45
CA ALA A 20 0.77 -8.33 14.03
C ALA A 20 1.60 -7.61 12.97
N SER A 21 1.10 -6.48 12.48
CA SER A 21 1.85 -5.57 11.61
C SER A 21 3.15 -5.09 12.28
N ASP A 22 4.22 -4.95 11.49
CA ASP A 22 5.55 -4.58 11.99
C ASP A 22 5.52 -3.31 12.86
N PRO A 23 6.29 -3.24 13.96
CA PRO A 23 6.28 -2.07 14.82
C PRO A 23 6.84 -0.82 14.11
N TRP A 24 6.36 0.37 14.49
CA TRP A 24 6.93 1.63 14.03
C TRP A 24 8.35 1.81 14.59
N LYS A 25 9.37 1.86 13.72
CA LYS A 25 10.75 2.10 14.16
C LYS A 25 10.98 3.58 14.46
N ILE A 26 11.41 3.87 15.68
CA ILE A 26 11.71 5.22 16.17
C ILE A 26 13.17 5.23 16.61
N LEU A 27 13.96 6.15 16.08
CA LEU A 27 15.33 6.35 16.51
C LEU A 27 15.40 7.50 17.54
N VAL A 28 15.97 7.23 18.70
CA VAL A 28 16.25 8.22 19.74
C VAL A 28 17.75 8.49 19.76
N VAL A 29 18.14 9.75 19.57
CA VAL A 29 19.54 10.17 19.52
C VAL A 29 19.76 11.28 20.53
N ASP A 30 20.54 10.98 21.56
CA ASP A 30 20.85 11.85 22.69
C ASP A 30 22.13 11.32 23.35
N ASP A 31 23.04 12.18 23.80
CA ASP A 31 24.26 11.73 24.50
C ASP A 31 23.99 11.42 25.99
N GLU A 32 22.84 11.81 26.53
CA GLU A 32 22.43 11.59 27.91
C GLU A 32 21.69 10.24 28.10
N PRO A 33 22.26 9.26 28.84
CA PRO A 33 21.62 7.95 29.02
C PRO A 33 20.26 8.01 29.73
N ASP A 34 20.06 8.97 30.62
CA ASP A 34 18.80 9.15 31.35
C ASP A 34 17.65 9.54 30.41
N ILE A 35 17.93 10.30 29.35
CA ILE A 35 16.92 10.66 28.35
C ILE A 35 16.41 9.42 27.62
N HIS A 36 17.27 8.45 27.35
CA HIS A 36 16.89 7.19 26.73
C HIS A 36 15.97 6.38 27.65
N ALA A 37 16.33 6.28 28.93
CA ALA A 37 15.52 5.57 29.92
C ALA A 37 14.13 6.22 30.10
N ILE A 38 14.09 7.54 30.21
CA ILE A 38 12.83 8.30 30.35
C ILE A 38 11.96 8.15 29.10
N THR A 39 12.55 8.30 27.91
CA THR A 39 11.82 8.16 26.63
C THR A 39 11.21 6.76 26.50
N LYS A 40 11.97 5.72 26.88
CA LYS A 40 11.50 4.33 26.87
C LYS A 40 10.28 4.12 27.77
N ILE A 41 10.31 4.66 28.98
CA ILE A 41 9.19 4.56 29.93
C ILE A 41 7.98 5.34 29.42
N ALA A 42 8.19 6.57 28.96
CA ALA A 42 7.13 7.47 28.50
C ALA A 42 6.33 6.90 27.32
N LEU A 43 6.96 6.10 26.48
CA LEU A 43 6.35 5.53 25.27
C LEU A 43 6.08 4.03 25.34
N SER A 44 6.19 3.42 26.53
CA SER A 44 6.06 1.97 26.72
C SER A 44 4.69 1.40 26.29
N ASP A 45 3.62 2.18 26.48
CA ASP A 45 2.24 1.82 26.11
C ASP A 45 1.75 2.54 24.84
N PHE A 46 2.65 3.13 24.04
CA PHE A 46 2.25 3.81 22.82
C PHE A 46 1.84 2.80 21.74
N GLU A 47 0.67 3.04 21.13
CA GLU A 47 0.12 2.24 20.04
C GLU A 47 -0.61 3.16 19.06
N LEU A 48 -0.39 2.93 17.76
CA LEU A 48 -1.09 3.62 16.68
C LEU A 48 -1.41 2.62 15.57
N ASP A 49 -2.68 2.59 15.15
CA ASP A 49 -3.17 1.70 14.08
C ASP A 49 -2.86 0.22 14.37
N ASP A 50 -3.11 -0.22 15.61
CA ASP A 50 -2.80 -1.57 16.13
C ASP A 50 -1.30 -1.94 16.07
N ARG A 51 -0.42 -0.94 15.89
CA ARG A 51 1.05 -1.11 15.83
C ARG A 51 1.72 -0.47 17.03
N ARG A 52 2.55 -1.27 17.71
CA ARG A 52 3.48 -0.80 18.73
C ARG A 52 4.69 -0.09 18.10
N ILE A 53 5.53 0.50 18.92
CA ILE A 53 6.81 1.08 18.49
C ILE A 53 7.99 0.16 18.82
N SER A 54 9.02 0.23 18.00
CA SER A 54 10.35 -0.31 18.27
C SER A 54 11.32 0.86 18.43
N GLN A 55 11.88 1.02 19.62
CA GLN A 55 12.84 2.10 19.89
C GLN A 55 14.26 1.62 19.61
N LEU A 56 14.90 2.30 18.67
CA LEU A 56 16.33 2.23 18.39
C LEU A 56 17.00 3.41 19.10
N HIS A 57 18.23 3.22 19.56
CA HIS A 57 18.94 4.21 20.37
C HIS A 57 20.33 4.43 19.81
N ALA A 58 20.75 5.69 19.71
CA ALA A 58 22.12 6.08 19.45
C ALA A 58 22.56 7.16 20.43
N TYR A 59 23.80 7.08 20.89
CA TYR A 59 24.40 8.02 21.83
C TYR A 59 25.34 9.03 21.16
N SER A 60 25.41 8.99 19.84
CA SER A 60 26.27 9.83 19.02
C SER A 60 25.70 10.00 17.62
N ALA A 61 26.05 11.09 16.94
CA ALA A 61 25.70 11.28 15.54
C ALA A 61 26.31 10.17 14.65
N LYS A 62 27.49 9.64 15.01
CA LYS A 62 28.15 8.56 14.28
C LYS A 62 27.38 7.24 14.39
N GLU A 63 26.94 6.88 15.59
CA GLU A 63 26.13 5.67 15.80
C GLU A 63 24.77 5.80 15.10
N ALA A 64 24.14 6.98 15.18
CA ALA A 64 22.88 7.24 14.51
C ALA A 64 22.98 7.01 12.99
N ARG A 65 24.06 7.46 12.35
CA ARG A 65 24.30 7.20 10.91
C ARG A 65 24.38 5.71 10.58
N SER A 66 25.05 4.93 11.42
CA SER A 66 25.18 3.48 11.22
C SER A 66 23.81 2.79 11.30
N ILE A 67 22.99 3.17 12.29
CA ILE A 67 21.64 2.62 12.46
C ILE A 67 20.72 3.01 11.29
N LEU A 68 20.82 4.25 10.80
CA LEU A 68 20.02 4.74 9.68
C LEU A 68 20.32 4.00 8.37
N GLU A 69 21.58 3.62 8.14
CA GLU A 69 21.98 2.83 6.97
C GLU A 69 21.44 1.41 7.00
N GLU A 70 21.36 0.80 8.19
CA GLU A 70 20.81 -0.54 8.40
C GLU A 70 19.27 -0.58 8.44
N ASN A 71 18.62 0.56 8.71
CA ASN A 71 17.17 0.65 8.93
C ASN A 71 16.55 1.80 8.12
N PRO A 72 16.38 1.64 6.80
CA PRO A 72 15.81 2.68 5.93
C PRO A 72 14.33 2.98 6.23
N ASP A 73 13.65 2.07 6.94
CA ASP A 73 12.24 2.13 7.33
C ASP A 73 11.98 2.80 8.68
N ILE A 74 12.97 3.51 9.26
CA ILE A 74 12.76 4.34 10.43
C ILE A 74 11.72 5.43 10.11
N ALA A 75 10.61 5.40 10.85
CA ALA A 75 9.49 6.31 10.65
C ALA A 75 9.77 7.70 11.24
N MET A 76 10.48 7.73 12.37
CA MET A 76 10.69 8.94 13.13
C MET A 76 12.04 8.97 13.86
N LEU A 77 12.61 10.16 13.96
CA LEU A 77 13.82 10.48 14.70
C LEU A 77 13.51 11.51 15.79
N LEU A 78 13.78 11.16 17.05
CA LEU A 78 13.85 12.08 18.20
C LEU A 78 15.32 12.43 18.42
N LEU A 79 15.70 13.68 18.16
CA LEU A 79 17.12 14.07 18.06
C LEU A 79 17.45 15.25 18.96
N ASP A 80 18.51 15.14 19.76
CA ASP A 80 19.12 16.31 20.39
C ASP A 80 19.90 17.16 19.38
N VAL A 81 19.76 18.48 19.50
CA VAL A 81 20.49 19.45 18.68
C VAL A 81 21.97 19.48 19.05
N VAL A 82 22.27 19.47 20.34
CA VAL A 82 23.62 19.64 20.89
C VAL A 82 24.05 18.34 21.55
N MET A 83 25.10 17.73 21.03
CA MET A 83 25.66 16.48 21.57
C MET A 83 27.20 16.61 21.62
N GLU A 84 27.93 15.93 20.74
CA GLU A 84 29.39 16.00 20.67
C GLU A 84 29.89 17.38 20.20
N SER A 85 29.03 18.13 19.51
CA SER A 85 29.24 19.53 19.13
C SER A 85 27.91 20.30 19.15
N ASP A 86 27.99 21.63 19.16
CA ASP A 86 26.83 22.54 19.18
C ASP A 86 25.89 22.38 17.96
N GLY A 87 26.36 21.74 16.88
CA GLY A 87 25.62 21.53 15.63
C GLY A 87 25.45 20.06 15.23
N ALA A 88 25.87 19.11 16.06
CA ALA A 88 25.92 17.70 15.71
C ALA A 88 24.55 17.15 15.24
N GLY A 89 23.47 17.55 15.90
CA GLY A 89 22.12 17.17 15.49
C GLY A 89 21.74 17.75 14.13
N LEU A 90 22.02 19.03 13.87
CA LEU A 90 21.71 19.66 12.58
C LEU A 90 22.53 19.05 11.43
N ASP A 91 23.79 18.72 11.68
CA ASP A 91 24.65 18.02 10.71
C ASP A 91 24.11 16.63 10.39
N LEU A 92 23.53 15.93 11.38
CA LEU A 92 22.86 14.65 11.16
C LEU A 92 21.58 14.81 10.33
N VAL A 93 20.76 15.83 10.60
CA VAL A 93 19.59 16.13 9.76
C VAL A 93 20.00 16.42 8.31
N HIS A 94 21.05 17.22 8.13
CA HIS A 94 21.60 17.50 6.80
C HIS A 94 22.04 16.22 6.08
N TYR A 95 22.70 15.30 6.79
CA TYR A 95 23.07 13.98 6.26
C TYR A 95 21.85 13.17 5.82
N ILE A 96 20.82 13.08 6.66
CA ILE A 96 19.58 12.34 6.36
C ILE A 96 18.90 12.90 5.09
N ARG A 97 18.74 14.22 5.00
CA ARG A 97 17.99 14.84 3.90
C ARG A 97 18.77 14.90 2.59
N ASN A 98 20.07 15.19 2.65
CA ASN A 98 20.86 15.48 1.44
C ASN A 98 21.79 14.36 1.00
N VAL A 99 22.20 13.46 1.91
CA VAL A 99 23.09 12.34 1.59
C VAL A 99 22.31 11.05 1.46
N ILE A 100 21.49 10.69 2.46
CA ILE A 100 20.60 9.52 2.36
C ILE A 100 19.43 9.82 1.41
N GLY A 101 18.97 11.07 1.35
CA GLY A 101 17.82 11.46 0.52
C GLY A 101 16.48 11.04 1.13
N ASN A 102 16.45 10.70 2.43
CA ASN A 102 15.22 10.28 3.09
C ASN A 102 14.41 11.53 3.44
N THR A 103 13.42 11.87 2.61
CA THR A 103 12.48 12.98 2.80
C THR A 103 11.22 12.57 3.55
N THR A 104 11.02 11.28 3.82
CA THR A 104 9.79 10.72 4.40
C THR A 104 9.87 10.56 5.92
N MET A 105 11.03 10.19 6.47
CA MET A 105 11.24 10.09 7.91
C MET A 105 10.91 11.41 8.61
N ARG A 106 10.19 11.34 9.73
CA ARG A 106 9.83 12.52 10.52
C ARG A 106 10.92 12.85 11.53
N ILE A 107 11.37 14.09 11.58
CA ILE A 107 12.43 14.51 12.50
C ILE A 107 11.85 15.48 13.51
N VAL A 108 12.03 15.17 14.79
CA VAL A 108 11.68 16.05 15.91
C VAL A 108 12.93 16.38 16.69
N LEU A 109 13.29 17.66 16.68
CA LEU A 109 14.40 18.16 17.47
C LEU A 109 13.97 18.39 18.91
N ARG A 110 14.88 18.04 19.83
CA ARG A 110 14.79 18.31 21.26
C ARG A 110 16.02 19.14 21.64
N THR A 111 15.87 20.16 22.49
CA THR A 111 17.02 20.90 23.02
C THR A 111 16.83 21.25 24.49
N GLY A 112 17.91 21.24 25.26
CA GLY A 112 17.91 21.80 26.61
C GLY A 112 18.04 23.33 26.64
N ASN A 113 18.48 23.97 25.54
CA ASN A 113 18.72 25.41 25.49
C ASN A 113 18.43 26.00 24.09
N PRO A 114 17.28 26.67 23.88
CA PRO A 114 16.86 27.19 22.58
C PRO A 114 17.65 28.44 22.09
N GLY A 115 18.63 28.93 22.87
CA GLY A 115 19.23 30.26 22.68
C GLY A 115 20.10 30.49 21.44
N HIS A 116 20.43 29.47 20.64
CA HIS A 116 21.41 29.60 19.55
C HIS A 116 20.82 29.88 18.15
N ALA A 117 19.57 29.50 17.87
CA ALA A 117 18.91 29.82 16.61
C ALA A 117 17.38 29.86 16.77
N PRO A 118 16.67 30.81 16.14
CA PRO A 118 15.21 30.86 16.22
C PRO A 118 14.62 29.60 15.58
N GLU A 119 13.84 28.86 16.36
CA GLU A 119 13.13 27.61 16.01
C GLU A 119 12.61 27.60 14.56
N ARG A 120 11.86 28.65 14.19
CA ARG A 120 11.25 28.79 12.88
C ARG A 120 12.25 28.71 11.71
N ARG A 121 13.48 29.20 11.92
CA ARG A 121 14.52 29.18 10.90
C ARG A 121 15.09 27.77 10.72
N VAL A 122 15.34 27.08 11.82
CA VAL A 122 15.85 25.70 11.82
C VAL A 122 14.86 24.76 11.15
N ILE A 123 13.58 24.87 11.51
CA ILE A 123 12.50 24.07 10.91
C ILE A 123 12.46 24.24 9.39
N ALA A 124 12.54 25.48 8.90
CA ALA A 124 12.43 25.77 7.47
C ALA A 124 13.69 25.41 6.67
N GLU A 125 14.88 25.66 7.21
CA GLU A 125 16.14 25.44 6.48
C GLU A 125 16.54 23.95 6.39
N TYR A 126 16.12 23.13 7.36
CA TYR A 126 16.55 21.73 7.48
C TYR A 126 15.45 20.69 7.25
N ASP A 127 14.24 21.12 6.84
CA ASP A 127 13.08 20.23 6.61
C ASP A 127 12.78 19.30 7.81
N ILE A 128 12.60 19.94 8.97
CA ILE A 128 12.31 19.31 10.26
C ILE A 128 10.82 19.44 10.56
N ASN A 129 10.24 18.46 11.25
CA ASN A 129 8.79 18.38 11.43
C ASN A 129 8.30 18.99 12.74
N ASP A 130 9.11 18.95 13.80
CA ASP A 130 8.82 19.64 15.06
C ASP A 130 10.11 19.99 15.80
N TYR A 131 10.04 20.98 16.69
CA TYR A 131 11.15 21.41 17.54
C TYR A 131 10.61 21.67 18.95
N ARG A 132 11.23 21.07 19.96
CA ARG A 132 10.74 21.12 21.34
C ARG A 132 11.87 21.34 22.33
N GLU A 133 11.58 22.09 23.39
CA GLU A 133 12.45 22.13 24.55
C GLU A 133 12.31 20.84 25.37
N LYS A 134 13.43 20.25 25.81
CA LYS A 134 13.48 19.03 26.65
C LYS A 134 12.63 19.20 27.92
N SER A 135 12.68 20.39 28.53
CA SER A 135 11.93 20.76 29.75
C SER A 135 10.41 20.77 29.56
N GLU A 136 9.93 21.02 28.34
CA GLU A 136 8.51 21.15 28.04
C GLU A 136 7.86 19.83 27.63
N LEU A 137 8.66 18.78 27.40
CA LEU A 137 8.27 17.53 26.76
C LEU A 137 7.74 16.52 27.79
N THR A 138 6.57 16.81 28.35
CA THR A 138 5.86 15.85 29.21
C THR A 138 5.46 14.60 28.43
N THR A 139 5.24 13.45 29.11
CA THR A 139 4.78 12.21 28.47
C THR A 139 3.54 12.42 27.59
N GLN A 140 2.59 13.23 28.05
CA GLN A 140 1.39 13.55 27.26
C GLN A 140 1.72 14.32 25.98
N LYS A 141 2.60 15.33 26.07
CA LYS A 141 3.02 16.10 24.88
C LYS A 141 3.84 15.23 23.92
N LEU A 142 4.72 14.38 24.45
CA LEU A 142 5.49 13.42 23.64
C LEU A 142 4.55 12.48 22.87
N ASN A 143 3.53 11.92 23.53
CA ASN A 143 2.52 11.10 22.85
C ASN A 143 1.80 11.84 21.72
N THR A 144 1.41 13.10 21.94
CA THR A 144 0.79 13.92 20.87
C THR A 144 1.72 14.13 19.69
N VAL A 145 3.00 14.40 19.94
CA VAL A 145 4.03 14.55 18.89
C VAL A 145 4.20 13.24 18.12
N MET A 146 4.28 12.10 18.82
CA MET A 146 4.37 10.77 18.21
C MET A 146 3.16 10.48 17.30
N TYR A 147 1.93 10.71 17.77
CA TYR A 147 0.73 10.52 16.96
C TYR A 147 0.74 11.39 15.70
N THR A 148 1.15 12.65 15.82
CA THR A 148 1.17 13.59 14.70
C THR A 148 2.24 13.19 13.67
N ALA A 149 3.46 12.89 14.14
CA ALA A 149 4.57 12.49 13.29
C ALA A 149 4.29 11.15 12.58
N LEU A 150 3.87 10.12 13.31
CA LEU A 150 3.66 8.80 12.70
C LEU A 150 2.47 8.77 11.73
N ARG A 151 1.38 9.50 12.01
CA ARG A 151 0.31 9.68 11.01
C ARG A 151 0.82 10.40 9.78
N SER A 152 1.60 11.48 9.95
CA SER A 152 2.20 12.18 8.81
C SER A 152 3.12 11.27 7.99
N TYR A 153 3.95 10.45 8.63
CA TYR A 153 4.80 9.47 7.96
C TYR A 153 3.97 8.48 7.13
N ARG A 154 2.97 7.86 7.76
CA ARG A 154 2.03 6.93 7.10
C ARG A 154 1.35 7.56 5.87
N ASP A 155 0.85 8.77 6.03
CA ASP A 155 0.10 9.46 4.97
C ASP A 155 1.02 9.88 3.81
N ILE A 156 2.27 10.26 4.08
CA ILE A 156 3.30 10.53 3.06
C ILE A 156 3.62 9.26 2.28
N LEU A 157 3.91 8.14 2.95
CA LEU A 157 4.19 6.88 2.27
C LEU A 157 3.02 6.41 1.41
N ALA A 158 1.79 6.54 1.92
CA ALA A 158 0.60 6.23 1.13
C ALA A 158 0.52 7.09 -0.14
N THR A 159 0.84 8.38 -0.03
CA THR A 159 0.85 9.32 -1.16
C THR A 159 1.95 9.01 -2.16
N GLU A 160 3.17 8.73 -1.71
CA GLU A 160 4.28 8.38 -2.60
C GLU A 160 3.99 7.11 -3.38
N LYS A 161 3.46 6.10 -2.70
CA LYS A 161 3.06 4.86 -3.36
C LYS A 161 1.90 5.05 -4.34
N ASP A 162 0.91 5.88 -4.01
CA ASP A 162 -0.16 6.22 -4.95
C ASP A 162 0.40 6.97 -6.18
N LYS A 163 1.43 7.80 -6.01
CA LYS A 163 2.16 8.45 -7.11
C LYS A 163 2.92 7.44 -7.96
N GLU A 164 3.67 6.50 -7.36
CA GLU A 164 4.38 5.43 -8.08
C GLU A 164 3.41 4.56 -8.90
N LYS A 165 2.26 4.22 -8.31
CA LYS A 165 1.21 3.48 -9.03
C LYS A 165 0.70 4.26 -10.25
N LEU A 166 0.51 5.57 -10.11
CA LEU A 166 0.06 6.43 -11.21
C LEU A 166 1.12 6.53 -12.31
N GLU A 167 2.39 6.73 -11.96
CA GLU A 167 3.52 6.76 -12.91
C GLU A 167 3.59 5.44 -13.68
N LYS A 168 3.51 4.31 -12.98
CA LYS A 168 3.46 2.98 -13.61
C LYS A 168 2.27 2.84 -14.55
N LEU A 169 1.10 3.36 -14.21
CA LEU A 169 -0.07 3.32 -15.07
C LEU A 169 0.13 4.15 -16.36
N VAL A 170 0.78 5.30 -16.26
CA VAL A 170 1.14 6.13 -17.43
C VAL A 170 2.05 5.35 -18.37
N ASP A 171 3.13 4.75 -17.85
CA ASP A 171 4.07 3.96 -18.66
C ASP A 171 3.40 2.73 -19.28
N THR A 172 2.53 2.08 -18.50
CA THR A 172 1.77 0.90 -18.92
C THR A 172 0.84 1.21 -20.08
N THR A 173 0.24 2.41 -20.09
CA THR A 173 -0.71 2.82 -21.12
C THR A 173 -0.06 2.85 -22.50
N ALA A 174 1.17 3.34 -22.64
CA ALA A 174 1.89 3.32 -23.91
C ALA A 174 2.09 1.89 -24.44
N ASN A 175 2.38 0.95 -23.53
CA ASN A 175 2.61 -0.46 -23.87
C ASN A 175 1.34 -1.22 -24.25
N LEU A 176 0.14 -0.75 -23.89
CA LEU A 176 -1.12 -1.35 -24.37
C LEU A 176 -1.21 -1.24 -25.90
N PHE A 177 -0.85 -0.09 -26.46
CA PHE A 177 -0.96 0.18 -27.89
C PHE A 177 0.15 -0.47 -28.74
N THR A 178 1.14 -1.13 -28.12
CA THR A 178 2.19 -1.85 -28.84
C THR A 178 1.87 -3.34 -29.07
N LYS A 179 0.82 -3.86 -28.42
CA LYS A 179 0.38 -5.25 -28.55
C LYS A 179 -0.19 -5.52 -29.93
N ARG A 180 0.02 -6.74 -30.45
CA ARG A 180 -0.31 -7.07 -31.84
C ARG A 180 -1.56 -7.93 -31.96
N THR A 181 -1.95 -8.63 -30.91
CA THR A 181 -3.17 -9.46 -30.91
C THR A 181 -4.09 -9.12 -29.73
N PRO A 182 -5.40 -9.37 -29.85
CA PRO A 182 -6.34 -9.18 -28.75
C PRO A 182 -5.96 -10.00 -27.51
N GLY A 183 -5.48 -11.22 -27.69
CA GLY A 183 -5.03 -12.07 -26.59
C GLY A 183 -3.77 -11.51 -25.88
N GLU A 184 -2.79 -11.00 -26.62
CA GLU A 184 -1.61 -10.34 -26.04
C GLU A 184 -1.99 -9.09 -25.25
N LEU A 185 -2.95 -8.31 -25.78
CA LEU A 185 -3.47 -7.13 -25.11
C LEU A 185 -4.24 -7.49 -23.84
N ALA A 186 -5.10 -8.49 -23.90
CA ALA A 186 -5.87 -9.00 -22.77
C ALA A 186 -4.95 -9.52 -21.66
N ALA A 187 -3.97 -10.35 -22.02
CA ALA A 187 -3.01 -10.90 -21.06
C ALA A 187 -2.19 -9.80 -20.38
N TYR A 188 -1.76 -8.79 -21.14
CA TYR A 188 -1.08 -7.64 -20.58
C TYR A 188 -1.98 -6.80 -19.67
N ALA A 189 -3.23 -6.54 -20.05
CA ALA A 189 -4.19 -5.82 -19.21
C ALA A 189 -4.46 -6.54 -17.88
N ILE A 190 -4.60 -7.87 -17.90
CA ILE A 190 -4.74 -8.70 -16.70
C ILE A 190 -3.53 -8.54 -15.78
N ALA A 191 -2.30 -8.72 -16.29
CA ALA A 191 -1.09 -8.61 -15.49
C ALA A 191 -0.95 -7.24 -14.82
N GLN A 192 -1.34 -6.18 -15.53
CA GLN A 192 -1.28 -4.81 -15.01
C GLN A 192 -2.38 -4.54 -13.98
N ALA A 193 -3.58 -5.07 -14.18
CA ALA A 193 -4.65 -5.00 -13.18
C ALA A 193 -4.25 -5.75 -11.90
N CYS A 194 -3.73 -6.98 -12.02
CA CYS A 194 -3.23 -7.76 -10.89
C CYS A 194 -2.13 -7.00 -10.15
N THR A 195 -1.18 -6.41 -10.86
CA THR A 195 -0.10 -5.63 -10.25
C THR A 195 -0.59 -4.36 -9.54
N LEU A 196 -1.61 -3.67 -10.08
CA LEU A 196 -2.20 -2.49 -9.44
C LEU A 196 -2.95 -2.84 -8.15
N LEU A 197 -3.58 -4.02 -8.15
CA LEU A 197 -4.44 -4.52 -7.07
C LEU A 197 -3.67 -5.34 -6.03
N ASP A 198 -2.42 -5.69 -6.31
CA ASP A 198 -1.57 -6.53 -5.45
C ASP A 198 -1.54 -6.00 -4.01
N PRO A 199 -2.00 -6.79 -3.02
CA PRO A 199 -1.95 -6.42 -1.61
C PRO A 199 -0.53 -6.38 -1.04
N ALA A 200 0.47 -7.08 -1.62
CA ALA A 200 1.89 -6.90 -1.25
C ALA A 200 2.42 -5.53 -1.70
N SER A 201 1.71 -4.91 -2.65
CA SER A 201 1.64 -3.47 -2.87
C SER A 201 1.58 -2.69 -1.55
N ARG A 202 0.60 -3.10 -0.75
CA ARG A 202 -0.07 -2.65 0.49
C ARG A 202 0.78 -2.06 1.60
N GLN A 203 1.59 -2.92 2.15
CA GLN A 203 2.48 -2.79 3.30
C GLN A 203 3.54 -3.86 3.03
N GLY A 204 4.78 -3.69 3.49
CA GLY A 204 5.93 -4.54 3.15
C GLY A 204 5.85 -6.02 3.55
N GLU A 205 4.65 -6.56 3.73
CA GLU A 205 4.34 -7.97 3.86
C GLU A 205 4.67 -8.69 2.55
N GLN A 206 5.71 -9.52 2.60
CA GLN A 206 5.96 -10.54 1.59
C GLN A 206 4.90 -11.63 1.73
N GLN A 207 3.70 -11.36 1.22
CA GLN A 207 2.74 -12.42 0.97
C GLN A 207 3.15 -13.14 -0.31
N GLU A 208 3.10 -14.48 -0.31
CA GLU A 208 3.35 -15.28 -1.51
C GLU A 208 2.54 -14.70 -2.66
N LYS A 209 3.21 -14.45 -3.79
CA LYS A 209 2.61 -13.95 -5.02
C LYS A 209 1.43 -14.85 -5.35
N SER A 210 0.21 -14.42 -5.03
CA SER A 210 -0.99 -15.19 -5.34
C SER A 210 -0.98 -15.45 -6.84
N THR A 211 -1.12 -16.72 -7.23
CA THR A 211 -1.32 -17.11 -8.61
C THR A 211 -2.46 -16.24 -9.15
N GLU A 212 -2.18 -15.45 -10.19
CA GLU A 212 -3.13 -14.50 -10.76
C GLU A 212 -4.31 -15.31 -11.35
N ASN A 213 -5.32 -15.61 -10.56
CA ASN A 213 -6.55 -16.24 -11.06
C ASN A 213 -7.37 -15.12 -11.70
N ALA A 214 -7.15 -14.91 -12.99
CA ALA A 214 -7.86 -13.89 -13.74
C ALA A 214 -8.14 -14.31 -15.18
N PHE A 215 -9.19 -13.75 -15.77
CA PHE A 215 -9.43 -13.83 -17.21
C PHE A 215 -10.02 -12.54 -17.74
N MET A 216 -9.88 -12.34 -19.04
CA MET A 216 -10.52 -11.27 -19.78
C MET A 216 -11.23 -11.85 -21.00
N ALA A 217 -12.45 -11.39 -21.24
CA ALA A 217 -13.31 -11.91 -22.29
C ALA A 217 -14.12 -10.79 -22.97
N ILE A 218 -14.68 -11.12 -24.14
CA ILE A 218 -15.71 -10.34 -24.83
C ILE A 218 -17.04 -11.03 -24.60
N VAL A 219 -18.05 -10.27 -24.19
CA VAL A 219 -19.44 -10.71 -24.06
C VAL A 219 -20.25 -10.14 -25.22
N GLY A 220 -20.81 -11.03 -26.04
CA GLY A 220 -21.73 -10.70 -27.13
C GLY A 220 -23.15 -10.42 -26.66
N GLU A 221 -24.01 -9.95 -27.58
CA GLU A 221 -25.44 -9.69 -27.29
C GLU A 221 -26.22 -10.96 -26.95
N ASP A 222 -25.78 -12.10 -27.47
CA ASP A 222 -26.34 -13.43 -27.24
C ASP A 222 -25.82 -14.08 -25.94
N GLN A 223 -25.16 -13.31 -25.08
CA GLN A 223 -24.51 -13.77 -23.86
C GLN A 223 -23.41 -14.82 -24.09
N ARG A 224 -22.89 -14.96 -25.31
CA ARG A 224 -21.70 -15.77 -25.55
C ARG A 224 -20.46 -15.03 -25.07
N ILE A 225 -19.57 -15.79 -24.42
CA ILE A 225 -18.30 -15.32 -23.90
C ILE A 225 -17.18 -15.85 -24.79
N SER A 226 -16.38 -14.94 -25.34
CA SER A 226 -15.14 -15.25 -26.02
C SER A 226 -13.96 -14.87 -25.13
N ILE A 227 -13.20 -15.86 -24.66
CA ILE A 227 -12.09 -15.64 -23.72
C ILE A 227 -10.86 -15.22 -24.51
N LEU A 228 -10.32 -14.04 -24.20
CA LEU A 228 -9.13 -13.49 -24.86
C LEU A 228 -7.85 -13.95 -24.18
N ALA A 229 -7.85 -13.92 -22.84
CA ALA A 229 -6.75 -14.39 -22.03
C ALA A 229 -7.24 -14.92 -20.68
N ALA A 230 -6.55 -15.91 -20.15
CA ALA A 230 -6.84 -16.49 -18.85
C ALA A 230 -5.56 -16.97 -18.15
N SER A 231 -5.61 -16.96 -16.82
CA SER A 231 -4.51 -17.31 -15.93
C SER A 231 -5.02 -18.13 -14.74
N GLY A 232 -4.14 -18.94 -14.15
CA GLY A 232 -4.46 -19.75 -12.98
C GLY A 232 -5.57 -20.78 -13.24
N SER A 233 -6.52 -20.88 -12.30
CA SER A 233 -7.68 -21.78 -12.39
C SER A 233 -8.54 -21.53 -13.63
N PHE A 234 -8.59 -20.30 -14.14
CA PHE A 234 -9.35 -19.96 -15.34
C PHE A 234 -8.71 -20.42 -16.64
N GLY A 235 -7.46 -20.92 -16.59
CA GLY A 235 -6.80 -21.48 -17.76
C GLY A 235 -7.59 -22.63 -18.40
N SER A 236 -8.40 -23.38 -17.65
CA SER A 236 -9.22 -24.48 -18.19
C SER A 236 -10.53 -24.06 -18.84
N LEU A 237 -10.91 -22.79 -18.78
CA LEU A 237 -12.17 -22.32 -19.39
C LEU A 237 -12.15 -22.49 -20.91
N GLU A 238 -13.30 -22.87 -21.46
CA GLU A 238 -13.52 -22.93 -22.90
C GLU A 238 -14.02 -21.56 -23.41
N SER A 239 -13.56 -21.17 -24.60
CA SER A 239 -14.10 -19.99 -25.29
C SER A 239 -15.34 -20.36 -26.09
N ASP A 240 -16.18 -19.36 -26.39
CA ASP A 240 -17.42 -19.51 -27.16
C ASP A 240 -18.51 -20.32 -26.41
N THR A 241 -18.52 -20.17 -25.09
CA THR A 241 -19.54 -20.71 -24.18
C THR A 241 -20.59 -19.64 -23.83
N THR A 242 -21.73 -20.03 -23.24
CA THR A 242 -22.68 -19.04 -22.69
C THR A 242 -22.35 -18.71 -21.24
N ILE A 243 -22.79 -17.53 -20.75
CA ILE A 243 -22.65 -17.14 -19.33
C ILE A 243 -23.23 -18.22 -18.40
N ASP A 244 -24.36 -18.84 -18.79
CA ASP A 244 -25.06 -19.86 -18.00
C ASP A 244 -24.31 -21.20 -17.92
N ASP A 245 -23.30 -21.42 -18.77
CA ASP A 245 -22.46 -22.63 -18.75
C ASP A 245 -21.23 -22.49 -17.83
N LEU A 246 -20.97 -21.27 -17.31
CA LEU A 246 -19.94 -21.03 -16.31
C LEU A 246 -20.38 -21.53 -14.92
N PRO A 247 -19.46 -21.74 -13.98
CA PRO A 247 -19.82 -22.01 -12.58
C PRO A 247 -20.86 -21.01 -12.06
N ASP A 248 -21.87 -21.50 -11.33
CA ASP A 248 -23.05 -20.72 -10.91
C ASP A 248 -22.66 -19.39 -10.22
N ASP A 249 -21.65 -19.44 -9.35
CA ASP A 249 -21.14 -18.27 -8.63
C ASP A 249 -20.51 -17.23 -9.56
N LEU A 250 -19.72 -17.68 -10.54
CA LEU A 250 -19.10 -16.80 -11.53
C LEU A 250 -20.15 -16.22 -12.50
N SER A 251 -21.14 -17.03 -12.89
CA SER A 251 -22.24 -16.60 -13.75
C SER A 251 -23.06 -15.50 -13.09
N GLU A 252 -23.42 -15.67 -11.81
CA GLU A 252 -24.15 -14.66 -11.02
C GLU A 252 -23.37 -13.34 -10.94
N ASP A 253 -22.09 -13.39 -10.58
CA ASP A 253 -21.24 -12.20 -10.48
C ASP A 253 -21.12 -11.43 -11.81
N ILE A 254 -20.98 -12.17 -12.91
CA ILE A 254 -20.92 -11.59 -14.27
C ILE A 254 -22.27 -10.95 -14.62
N GLN A 255 -23.39 -11.63 -14.40
CA GLN A 255 -24.72 -11.10 -14.70
C GLN A 255 -25.03 -9.85 -13.88
N VAL A 256 -24.63 -9.80 -12.61
CA VAL A 256 -24.79 -8.60 -11.77
C VAL A 256 -23.96 -7.44 -12.31
N SER A 257 -22.70 -7.67 -12.70
CA SER A 257 -21.86 -6.63 -13.33
C SER A 257 -22.41 -6.18 -14.70
N LEU A 258 -23.07 -7.08 -15.43
CA LEU A 258 -23.75 -6.71 -16.68
C LEU A 258 -25.02 -5.88 -16.43
N ALA A 259 -25.75 -6.10 -15.33
CA ALA A 259 -27.03 -5.46 -15.08
C ALA A 259 -26.96 -4.13 -14.30
N GLN A 260 -26.07 -4.01 -13.31
CA GLN A 260 -26.17 -2.96 -12.28
C GLN A 260 -24.99 -2.01 -12.23
N ASP A 261 -23.75 -2.51 -12.30
CA ASP A 261 -22.55 -1.70 -12.08
C ASP A 261 -21.38 -2.12 -12.96
N ARG A 262 -20.61 -1.12 -13.41
CA ARG A 262 -19.40 -1.32 -14.21
C ARG A 262 -18.32 -2.10 -13.44
N LEU A 263 -18.33 -2.02 -12.11
CA LEU A 263 -17.41 -2.73 -11.22
C LEU A 263 -18.21 -3.43 -10.14
N TYR A 264 -18.07 -4.75 -10.05
CA TYR A 264 -18.69 -5.59 -9.04
C TYR A 264 -17.59 -6.28 -8.23
N HIS A 265 -17.68 -6.22 -6.90
CA HIS A 265 -16.71 -6.82 -5.99
C HIS A 265 -17.46 -7.57 -4.89
N SER A 266 -17.28 -8.89 -4.83
CA SER A 266 -17.93 -9.77 -3.86
C SER A 266 -17.03 -10.96 -3.55
N GLU A 267 -17.01 -11.41 -2.29
CA GLU A 267 -16.29 -12.62 -1.84
C GLU A 267 -14.83 -12.78 -2.32
N GLY A 268 -14.11 -11.66 -2.50
CA GLY A 268 -12.73 -11.70 -2.98
C GLY A 268 -12.58 -11.80 -4.51
N ARG A 269 -13.69 -11.74 -5.26
CA ARG A 269 -13.73 -11.69 -6.72
C ARG A 269 -14.13 -10.30 -7.20
N LEU A 270 -13.38 -9.78 -8.16
CA LEU A 270 -13.61 -8.51 -8.82
C LEU A 270 -13.99 -8.77 -10.28
N VAL A 271 -15.18 -8.31 -10.67
CA VAL A 271 -15.65 -8.32 -12.06
C VAL A 271 -15.78 -6.87 -12.53
N VAL A 272 -15.10 -6.53 -13.63
CA VAL A 272 -15.22 -5.20 -14.25
C VAL A 272 -15.71 -5.35 -15.68
N ARG A 273 -16.88 -4.78 -15.94
CA ARG A 273 -17.43 -4.63 -17.28
C ARG A 273 -16.91 -3.35 -17.90
N MET A 274 -16.59 -3.37 -19.19
CA MET A 274 -16.29 -2.18 -19.96
C MET A 274 -17.03 -2.23 -21.28
N GLN A 275 -17.74 -1.16 -21.62
CA GLN A 275 -18.44 -1.07 -22.89
C GLN A 275 -17.45 -0.66 -23.99
N ALA A 276 -17.40 -1.42 -25.07
CA ALA A 276 -16.64 -1.11 -26.28
C ALA A 276 -17.46 -0.27 -27.27
N SER A 277 -16.88 0.03 -28.44
CA SER A 277 -17.67 0.48 -29.58
C SER A 277 -18.66 -0.61 -30.05
N GLU A 278 -19.88 -0.19 -30.41
CA GLU A 278 -20.99 -1.04 -30.94
C GLU A 278 -21.27 -2.37 -30.19
N ASN A 279 -22.14 -2.30 -29.16
CA ASN A 279 -22.82 -3.44 -28.49
C ASN A 279 -21.98 -4.61 -27.96
N ARG A 280 -20.64 -4.50 -27.92
CA ARG A 280 -19.76 -5.45 -27.26
C ARG A 280 -19.34 -4.97 -25.89
N ASN A 281 -19.21 -5.90 -24.95
CA ASN A 281 -18.66 -5.62 -23.62
C ASN A 281 -17.38 -6.42 -23.42
N TYR A 282 -16.32 -5.74 -23.03
CA TYR A 282 -15.16 -6.42 -22.44
C TYR A 282 -15.46 -6.69 -20.97
N LEU A 283 -15.03 -7.83 -20.48
CA LEU A 283 -15.15 -8.23 -19.09
C LEU A 283 -13.79 -8.68 -18.60
N ILE A 284 -13.39 -8.21 -17.42
CA ILE A 284 -12.25 -8.76 -16.68
C ILE A 284 -12.75 -9.31 -15.36
N CYS A 285 -12.30 -10.50 -15.00
CA CYS A 285 -12.55 -11.15 -13.74
C CYS A 285 -11.22 -11.46 -13.06
N ILE A 286 -11.09 -11.11 -11.79
CA ILE A 286 -9.88 -11.31 -10.99
C ILE A 286 -10.30 -11.85 -9.62
N GLU A 287 -9.76 -12.99 -9.21
CA GLU A 287 -9.94 -13.55 -7.87
C GLU A 287 -8.80 -13.18 -6.92
N GLY A 288 -9.04 -13.30 -5.62
CA GLY A 288 -8.07 -12.96 -4.58
C GLY A 288 -7.95 -11.46 -4.32
N VAL A 289 -8.90 -10.67 -4.80
CA VAL A 289 -8.92 -9.22 -4.59
C VAL A 289 -9.58 -8.91 -3.25
N GLY A 290 -8.80 -8.48 -2.27
CA GLY A 290 -9.32 -7.98 -0.99
C GLY A 290 -10.06 -6.64 -1.10
N GLU A 291 -10.28 -5.95 0.02
CA GLU A 291 -10.94 -4.64 0.00
C GLU A 291 -10.21 -3.63 -0.93
N LEU A 292 -11.00 -2.86 -1.67
CA LEU A 292 -10.51 -1.88 -2.64
C LEU A 292 -10.64 -0.45 -2.12
N ARG A 293 -9.50 0.26 -2.06
CA ARG A 293 -9.49 1.71 -1.80
C ARG A 293 -10.04 2.47 -3.01
N ASP A 294 -10.56 3.67 -2.78
CA ASP A 294 -11.07 4.53 -3.85
C ASP A 294 -10.02 4.85 -4.92
N MET A 295 -8.75 5.02 -4.52
CA MET A 295 -7.67 5.24 -5.48
C MET A 295 -7.42 4.01 -6.37
N ASP A 296 -7.41 2.80 -5.78
CA ASP A 296 -7.21 1.58 -6.55
C ASP A 296 -8.36 1.37 -7.56
N LYS A 297 -9.61 1.67 -7.17
CA LYS A 297 -10.78 1.66 -8.08
C LYS A 297 -10.62 2.65 -9.24
N ARG A 298 -10.11 3.86 -8.97
CA ARG A 298 -9.89 4.90 -10.00
C ARG A 298 -8.77 4.51 -10.97
N LEU A 299 -7.66 3.99 -10.48
CA LEU A 299 -6.55 3.52 -11.31
C LEU A 299 -6.97 2.34 -12.18
N LEU A 300 -7.71 1.39 -11.61
CA LEU A 300 -8.27 0.27 -12.36
C LEU A 300 -9.20 0.75 -13.46
N ASP A 301 -10.10 1.68 -13.17
CA ASP A 301 -10.96 2.28 -14.19
C ASP A 301 -10.16 2.89 -15.35
N MET A 302 -9.12 3.65 -15.03
CA MET A 302 -8.29 4.29 -16.04
C MET A 302 -7.57 3.25 -16.92
N LEU A 303 -6.98 2.21 -16.31
CA LEU A 303 -6.36 1.10 -17.05
C LEU A 303 -7.38 0.42 -17.96
N MET A 304 -8.58 0.16 -17.45
CA MET A 304 -9.66 -0.50 -18.17
C MET A 304 -10.14 0.32 -19.37
N ARG A 305 -10.38 1.62 -19.19
CA ARG A 305 -10.71 2.53 -20.31
C ARG A 305 -9.62 2.57 -21.37
N ASN A 306 -8.34 2.63 -20.95
CA ASN A 306 -7.21 2.62 -21.88
C ASN A 306 -7.11 1.31 -22.65
N SER A 307 -7.42 0.18 -21.99
CA SER A 307 -7.43 -1.14 -22.61
C SER A 307 -8.51 -1.23 -23.68
N VAL A 308 -9.74 -0.78 -23.40
CA VAL A 308 -10.82 -0.74 -24.41
C VAL A 308 -10.43 0.12 -25.62
N MET A 309 -9.83 1.30 -25.40
CA MET A 309 -9.37 2.13 -26.51
C MET A 309 -8.30 1.43 -27.36
N ALA A 310 -7.39 0.67 -26.73
CA ALA A 310 -6.39 -0.11 -27.44
C ALA A 310 -7.03 -1.25 -28.25
N PHE A 311 -8.03 -1.94 -27.69
CA PHE A 311 -8.81 -2.95 -28.40
C PHE A 311 -9.56 -2.38 -29.61
N ASP A 312 -10.32 -1.29 -29.43
CA ASP A 312 -11.06 -0.62 -30.52
C ASP A 312 -10.09 -0.14 -31.63
N THR A 313 -8.89 0.33 -31.25
CA THR A 313 -7.87 0.74 -32.22
C THR A 313 -7.34 -0.43 -33.02
N MET A 314 -7.10 -1.57 -32.35
CA MET A 314 -6.63 -2.80 -32.98
C MET A 314 -7.67 -3.39 -33.95
N GLU A 315 -8.94 -3.37 -33.56
CA GLU A 315 -10.04 -3.84 -34.40
C GLU A 315 -10.19 -3.00 -35.67
N LYS A 316 -10.14 -1.66 -35.55
CA LYS A 316 -10.16 -0.75 -36.71
C LYS A 316 -8.99 -0.93 -37.66
N ALA A 317 -7.86 -1.43 -37.16
CA ALA A 317 -6.68 -1.70 -37.98
C ALA A 317 -6.76 -3.01 -38.80
N ASN A 318 -7.88 -3.75 -38.75
CA ASN A 318 -8.07 -5.02 -39.48
C ASN A 318 -6.96 -6.05 -39.25
N LEU A 319 -6.37 -6.07 -38.05
CA LEU A 319 -5.52 -7.19 -37.65
C LEU A 319 -6.41 -8.44 -37.52
N PRO A 320 -6.03 -9.58 -38.11
CA PRO A 320 -6.87 -10.77 -38.07
C PRO A 320 -7.12 -11.17 -36.60
N PRO A 321 -8.36 -11.50 -36.21
CA PRO A 321 -8.60 -12.04 -34.88
C PRO A 321 -7.88 -13.38 -34.80
N SER A 322 -6.79 -13.42 -34.04
CA SER A 322 -6.23 -14.67 -33.54
C SER A 322 -7.30 -15.31 -32.65
N ALA A 323 -7.83 -16.46 -33.08
CA ALA A 323 -8.84 -17.22 -32.34
C ALA A 323 -8.25 -18.01 -31.16
N ASP A 324 -6.93 -17.96 -30.96
CA ASP A 324 -6.25 -18.70 -29.92
C ASP A 324 -6.28 -17.93 -28.59
N ILE A 325 -6.87 -18.54 -27.57
CA ILE A 325 -6.86 -18.06 -26.19
C ILE A 325 -5.41 -17.96 -25.70
N VAL A 326 -5.01 -16.80 -25.19
CA VAL A 326 -3.69 -16.67 -24.55
C VAL A 326 -3.76 -17.19 -23.13
N ARG A 327 -3.10 -18.32 -22.87
CA ARG A 327 -2.93 -18.88 -21.52
C ARG A 327 -1.68 -18.31 -20.88
N ILE A 328 -1.85 -17.65 -19.75
CA ILE A 328 -0.75 -17.07 -18.95
C ILE A 328 -0.30 -18.15 -17.96
N HIS A 329 1.00 -18.43 -17.94
CA HIS A 329 1.65 -19.38 -17.02
C HIS A 329 2.44 -18.61 -15.97
#